data_AF-A0A2E9TJ52-F1
#
_entry.id   AF-A0A2E9TJ52-F1
#
_cell.length_a   1.000
_cell.length_b   1.000
_cell.length_c   1.000
_cell.angle_alpha   90.00
_cell.angle_beta   90.00
_cell.angle_gamma   90.00
#
_symmetry.space_group_name_H-M   'P 1'
#
loop_
_entity.id
_entity.type
_entity.pdbx_description
1 polymer ?
#
loop_
_entity_poly.entity_id
_entity_poly.type
_entity_poly.pdbx_seq_one_letter_code
_entity_poly.pdbx_strand_id
1 'polypeptide(L)'
;MVYRGRFAPTPSGPLHFGSLVAALASWLEARHAGGEWLIRVDDLDPPREVPGAADTILRQLETFGLHWDGPVRYQSQRHFAYQEAVDALLDRGYAFHCRLTRKQLAALNHNHPGISASVPAAEDTAIRLQVPDRELDYPDGIQGRISNNLHQDGGAFVIRRRDGLFGYQLACALDDADDGITHVLRGADLLDSTLRQRWLLECLGRPAPEYAHLPVVSDGRNLKLSKSTGSEALDPTRASQLLTAALHCLGLQPPSDLQDERPAVLLAWGTAHYPDHQWPAGRQQPLPDELKVQR
;
A
#
# COMPACT_ATOMS: atom_id res chain seq x y z
N MET A 1 -14.14 -11.59 -14.58
CA MET A 1 -14.02 -11.43 -13.11
C MET A 1 -14.48 -10.01 -12.81
N VAL A 2 -15.26 -9.78 -11.75
CA VAL A 2 -15.70 -8.43 -11.37
C VAL A 2 -14.49 -7.67 -10.83
N TYR A 3 -14.32 -6.40 -11.19
CA TYR A 3 -13.25 -5.57 -10.63
C TYR A 3 -13.43 -5.45 -9.11
N ARG A 4 -12.33 -5.63 -8.39
CA ARG A 4 -12.24 -5.42 -6.95
C ARG A 4 -10.91 -4.77 -6.61
N GLY A 5 -10.97 -3.56 -6.08
CA GLY A 5 -9.84 -2.79 -5.58
C GLY A 5 -9.97 -2.52 -4.08
N ARG A 6 -8.96 -1.88 -3.50
CA ARG A 6 -9.00 -1.49 -2.07
C ARG A 6 -8.14 -0.28 -1.75
N PHE A 7 -8.50 0.40 -0.67
CA PHE A 7 -7.60 1.31 0.05
C PHE A 7 -7.23 0.72 1.41
N ALA A 8 -5.93 0.62 1.68
CA ALA A 8 -5.38 -0.09 2.83
C ALA A 8 -4.50 0.82 3.73
N PRO A 9 -5.10 1.71 4.54
CA PRO A 9 -4.34 2.64 5.38
C PRO A 9 -3.83 2.02 6.68
N THR A 10 -2.59 2.35 7.06
CA THR A 10 -2.06 2.10 8.41
C THR A 10 -2.54 3.18 9.39
N PRO A 11 -3.13 2.82 10.54
CA PRO A 11 -3.69 3.78 11.51
C PRO A 11 -2.64 4.40 12.44
N SER A 12 -1.53 4.89 11.87
CA SER A 12 -0.49 5.65 12.59
C SER A 12 -0.82 7.14 12.79
N GLY A 13 -2.09 7.53 12.57
CA GLY A 13 -2.57 8.92 12.57
C GLY A 13 -3.71 9.16 11.56
N PRO A 14 -4.23 10.40 11.43
CA PRO A 14 -5.25 10.74 10.44
C PRO A 14 -4.74 10.66 8.99
N LEU A 15 -5.63 10.67 8.01
CA LEU A 15 -5.25 10.82 6.61
C LEU A 15 -4.56 12.17 6.38
N HIS A 16 -3.63 12.17 5.44
CA HIS A 16 -2.99 13.36 4.85
C HIS A 16 -3.27 13.41 3.35
N PHE A 17 -2.85 14.50 2.69
CA PHE A 17 -3.15 14.70 1.26
C PHE A 17 -2.66 13.57 0.35
N GLY A 18 -1.42 13.09 0.52
CA GLY A 18 -0.92 11.94 -0.25
C GLY A 18 -1.77 10.66 -0.09
N SER A 19 -2.32 10.38 1.10
CA SER A 19 -3.24 9.26 1.28
C SER A 19 -4.62 9.51 0.68
N LEU A 20 -5.09 10.77 0.62
CA LEU A 20 -6.31 11.13 -0.10
C LEU A 20 -6.16 10.87 -1.60
N VAL A 21 -5.02 11.22 -2.21
CA VAL A 21 -4.77 10.96 -3.63
C VAL A 21 -4.83 9.46 -3.93
N ALA A 22 -4.20 8.61 -3.11
CA ALA A 22 -4.26 7.17 -3.29
C ALA A 22 -5.68 6.60 -3.07
N ALA A 23 -6.42 7.10 -2.08
CA ALA A 23 -7.81 6.70 -1.84
C ALA A 23 -8.73 7.10 -3.00
N LEU A 24 -8.67 8.34 -3.46
CA LEU A 24 -9.46 8.86 -4.58
C LEU A 24 -9.15 8.11 -5.88
N ALA A 25 -7.88 7.90 -6.20
CA ALA A 25 -7.45 7.17 -7.39
C ALA A 25 -8.02 5.75 -7.43
N SER A 26 -7.82 4.98 -6.37
CA SER A 26 -8.32 3.59 -6.28
C SER A 26 -9.85 3.52 -6.23
N TRP A 27 -10.52 4.53 -5.65
CA TRP A 27 -11.97 4.63 -5.63
C TRP A 27 -12.53 4.91 -7.03
N LEU A 28 -11.99 5.90 -7.73
CA LEU A 28 -12.43 6.26 -9.09
C LEU A 28 -12.24 5.10 -10.07
N GLU A 29 -11.11 4.40 -10.00
CA GLU A 29 -10.85 3.21 -10.80
C GLU A 29 -11.92 2.13 -10.59
N ALA A 30 -12.24 1.84 -9.32
CA ALA A 30 -13.27 0.88 -8.97
C ALA A 30 -14.67 1.28 -9.46
N ARG A 31 -15.04 2.56 -9.28
CA ARG A 31 -16.35 3.08 -9.69
C ARG A 31 -16.48 3.12 -11.21
N HIS A 32 -15.42 3.50 -11.92
CA HIS A 32 -15.40 3.48 -13.37
C HIS A 32 -15.53 2.05 -13.92
N ALA A 33 -14.86 1.07 -13.30
CA ALA A 33 -14.96 -0.34 -13.67
C ALA A 33 -16.28 -1.01 -13.26
N GLY A 34 -17.19 -0.30 -12.57
CA GLY A 34 -18.42 -0.87 -12.02
C GLY A 34 -18.17 -1.98 -10.98
N GLY A 35 -17.03 -1.90 -10.28
CA GLY A 35 -16.56 -2.89 -9.32
C GLY A 35 -16.66 -2.45 -7.86
N GLU A 36 -16.04 -3.25 -7.00
CA GLU A 36 -16.01 -3.02 -5.56
C GLU A 36 -14.73 -2.27 -5.14
N TRP A 37 -14.87 -1.37 -4.17
CA TRP A 37 -13.77 -0.71 -3.49
C TRP A 37 -13.84 -0.98 -1.99
N LEU A 38 -12.91 -1.80 -1.50
CA LEU A 38 -12.89 -2.24 -0.11
C LEU A 38 -11.94 -1.39 0.75
N ILE A 39 -12.15 -1.43 2.07
CA ILE A 39 -11.21 -0.86 3.05
C ILE A 39 -10.61 -1.97 3.91
N ARG A 40 -9.29 -1.92 4.07
CA ARG A 40 -8.56 -2.70 5.05
C ARG A 40 -7.72 -1.79 5.93
N VAL A 41 -7.95 -1.79 7.24
CA VAL A 41 -7.08 -1.14 8.20
C VAL A 41 -5.88 -2.05 8.44
N ASP A 42 -4.68 -1.57 8.07
CA ASP A 42 -3.41 -2.29 8.24
C ASP A 42 -2.85 -2.02 9.67
N ASP A 43 -3.60 -2.45 10.69
CA ASP A 43 -3.30 -2.38 12.14
C ASP A 43 -2.49 -3.61 12.62
N LEU A 44 -1.30 -3.78 12.02
CA LEU A 44 -0.42 -4.92 12.24
C LEU A 44 0.71 -4.66 13.26
N ASP A 45 0.91 -3.42 13.69
CA ASP A 45 2.03 -3.02 14.57
C ASP A 45 1.51 -2.10 15.69
N PRO A 46 0.84 -2.67 16.72
CA PRO A 46 0.18 -1.91 17.78
C PRO A 46 1.04 -0.80 18.43
N PRO A 47 2.36 -1.00 18.66
CA PRO A 47 3.23 0.08 19.14
C PRO A 47 3.32 1.33 18.25
N ARG A 48 3.00 1.22 16.95
CA ARG A 48 3.02 2.33 15.98
C ARG A 48 1.65 2.89 15.68
N GLU A 49 0.61 2.27 16.20
CA GLU A 49 -0.77 2.69 16.00
C GLU A 49 -1.12 3.83 16.94
N VAL A 50 -1.96 4.74 16.46
CA VAL A 50 -2.49 5.84 17.26
C VAL A 50 -3.93 5.49 17.64
N PRO A 51 -4.28 5.39 18.93
CA PRO A 51 -5.64 5.10 19.36
C PRO A 51 -6.66 6.05 18.70
N GLY A 52 -7.73 5.49 18.14
CA GLY A 52 -8.78 6.24 17.44
C GLY A 52 -8.41 6.73 16.03
N ALA A 53 -7.18 6.47 15.53
CA ALA A 53 -6.79 6.87 14.19
C ALA A 53 -7.53 6.08 13.11
N ALA A 54 -7.78 4.77 13.30
CA ALA A 54 -8.58 3.97 12.37
C ALA A 54 -9.98 4.59 12.18
N ASP A 55 -10.69 4.87 13.26
CA ASP A 55 -12.02 5.50 13.19
C ASP A 55 -11.97 6.90 12.56
N THR A 56 -10.90 7.65 12.83
CA THR A 56 -10.69 8.98 12.24
C THR A 56 -10.49 8.89 10.73
N ILE A 57 -9.70 7.93 10.26
CA ILE A 57 -9.50 7.67 8.84
C ILE A 57 -10.84 7.31 8.17
N LEU A 58 -11.62 6.40 8.76
CA LEU A 58 -12.91 6.00 8.20
C LEU A 58 -13.88 7.18 8.10
N ARG A 59 -14.00 7.99 9.17
CA ARG A 59 -14.81 9.23 9.15
C ARG A 59 -14.32 10.25 8.12
N GLN A 60 -13.01 10.37 7.93
CA GLN A 60 -12.45 11.24 6.89
C GLN A 60 -12.85 10.74 5.50
N LEU A 61 -12.77 9.43 5.21
CA LEU A 61 -13.24 8.88 3.93
C LEU A 61 -14.72 9.19 3.69
N GLU A 62 -15.58 9.00 4.70
CA GLU A 62 -17.01 9.34 4.62
C GLU A 62 -17.24 10.82 4.37
N THR A 63 -16.50 11.71 5.05
CA THR A 63 -16.62 13.16 4.89
C THR A 63 -16.25 13.61 3.48
N PHE A 64 -15.28 12.93 2.86
CA PHE A 64 -14.85 13.16 1.49
C PHE A 64 -15.73 12.42 0.46
N GLY A 65 -16.78 11.72 0.89
CA GLY A 65 -17.71 10.99 0.01
C GLY A 65 -17.17 9.68 -0.56
N LEU A 66 -16.00 9.21 -0.09
CA LEU A 66 -15.35 7.98 -0.53
C LEU A 66 -15.92 6.78 0.21
N HIS A 67 -17.16 6.41 -0.12
CA HIS A 67 -17.84 5.27 0.48
C HIS A 67 -17.31 3.95 -0.10
N TRP A 68 -17.07 2.98 0.78
CA TRP A 68 -16.58 1.65 0.47
C TRP A 68 -17.67 0.61 0.44
N ASP A 69 -17.36 -0.51 -0.21
CA ASP A 69 -18.23 -1.67 -0.33
C ASP A 69 -17.86 -2.70 0.74
N GLY A 70 -18.88 -3.38 1.27
CA GLY A 70 -18.71 -4.43 2.26
C GLY A 70 -18.17 -3.97 3.63
N PRO A 71 -17.82 -4.92 4.51
CA PRO A 71 -17.27 -4.61 5.82
C PRO A 71 -15.81 -4.16 5.74
N VAL A 72 -15.41 -3.30 6.69
CA VAL A 72 -13.99 -2.96 6.88
C VAL A 72 -13.25 -4.17 7.44
N ARG A 73 -12.12 -4.51 6.83
CA ARG A 73 -11.20 -5.54 7.34
C ARG A 73 -10.16 -4.93 8.28
N TYR A 74 -9.79 -5.66 9.33
CA TYR A 74 -8.72 -5.29 10.26
C TYR A 74 -7.67 -6.41 10.29
N GLN A 75 -6.39 -6.05 10.10
CA GLN A 75 -5.29 -7.01 10.12
C GLN A 75 -5.02 -7.56 11.54
N SER A 76 -5.32 -6.79 12.58
CA SER A 76 -5.29 -7.24 13.98
C SER A 76 -6.16 -8.48 14.24
N GLN A 77 -7.17 -8.73 13.41
CA GLN A 77 -8.08 -9.88 13.51
C GLN A 77 -7.65 -11.08 12.66
N ARG A 78 -6.49 -11.00 11.99
CA ARG A 78 -6.06 -11.94 10.94
C ARG A 78 -4.83 -12.77 11.30
N HIS A 79 -4.36 -12.64 12.54
CA HIS A 79 -3.16 -13.33 13.03
C HIS A 79 -3.18 -14.85 12.82
N PHE A 80 -4.34 -15.51 12.95
CA PHE A 80 -4.46 -16.94 12.70
C PHE A 80 -4.14 -17.29 11.24
N ALA A 81 -4.74 -16.59 10.27
CA ALA A 81 -4.49 -16.81 8.85
C ALA A 81 -3.02 -16.53 8.47
N TYR A 82 -2.41 -15.50 9.07
CA TYR A 82 -0.98 -15.23 8.87
C TYR A 82 -0.09 -16.33 9.42
N GLN A 83 -0.44 -16.88 10.58
CA GLN A 83 0.30 -17.98 11.19
C GLN A 83 0.20 -19.25 10.33
N GLU A 84 -1.00 -19.62 9.87
CA GLU A 84 -1.19 -20.76 8.96
C GLU A 84 -0.38 -20.62 7.67
N ALA A 85 -0.32 -19.41 7.09
CA ALA A 85 0.49 -19.16 5.91
C ALA A 85 2.00 -19.29 6.19
N VAL A 86 2.47 -18.80 7.34
CA VAL A 86 3.87 -18.97 7.78
C VAL A 86 4.22 -20.45 7.95
N ASP A 87 3.35 -21.22 8.61
CA ASP A 87 3.56 -22.64 8.86
C ASP A 87 3.58 -23.43 7.54
N ALA A 88 2.65 -23.13 6.63
CA ALA A 88 2.64 -23.74 5.30
C ALA A 88 3.92 -23.42 4.49
N LEU A 89 4.49 -22.22 4.63
CA LEU A 89 5.73 -21.83 3.96
C LEU A 89 6.95 -22.53 4.57
N LEU A 90 6.97 -22.74 5.90
CA LEU A 90 8.00 -23.52 6.58
C LEU A 90 7.95 -24.99 6.16
N ASP A 91 6.76 -25.61 6.18
CA ASP A 91 6.56 -27.01 5.84
C ASP A 91 6.95 -27.33 4.39
N ARG A 92 6.71 -26.38 3.47
CA ARG A 92 7.11 -26.49 2.06
C ARG A 92 8.57 -26.14 1.78
N GLY A 93 9.33 -25.74 2.81
CA GLY A 93 10.74 -25.37 2.67
C GLY A 93 10.99 -24.02 1.99
N TYR A 94 9.98 -23.16 1.88
CA TYR A 94 10.15 -21.80 1.35
C TYR A 94 10.61 -20.81 2.43
N ALA A 95 10.32 -21.08 3.70
CA ALA A 95 10.69 -20.22 4.80
C ALA A 95 11.66 -20.91 5.77
N PHE A 96 12.35 -20.11 6.57
CA PHE A 96 13.31 -20.61 7.56
C PHE A 96 13.49 -19.64 8.74
N HIS A 97 13.96 -20.20 9.86
CA HIS A 97 14.27 -19.44 11.07
C HIS A 97 15.65 -18.78 10.97
N CYS A 98 15.76 -17.53 11.45
CA CYS A 98 16.97 -16.72 11.31
C CYS A 98 17.23 -15.84 12.56
N ARG A 99 18.51 -15.77 12.97
CA ARG A 99 19.03 -14.90 14.05
C ARG A 99 19.93 -13.77 13.58
N LEU A 100 20.05 -13.51 12.27
CA LEU A 100 20.84 -12.36 11.78
C LEU A 100 20.25 -11.05 12.30
N THR A 101 21.07 -10.32 13.05
CA THR A 101 20.76 -9.00 13.58
C THR A 101 20.82 -7.94 12.47
N ARG A 102 20.23 -6.76 12.71
CA ARG A 102 20.35 -5.63 11.79
C ARG A 102 21.80 -5.24 11.52
N LYS A 103 22.66 -5.29 12.54
CA LYS A 103 24.10 -5.00 12.42
C LYS A 103 24.81 -6.00 11.51
N GLN A 104 24.53 -7.30 11.69
CA GLN A 104 25.11 -8.34 10.83
C GLN A 104 24.60 -8.21 9.39
N LEU A 105 23.31 -7.92 9.20
CA LEU A 105 22.74 -7.73 7.87
C LEU A 105 23.31 -6.49 7.17
N ALA A 106 23.60 -5.41 7.91
CA ALA A 106 24.28 -4.23 7.37
C ALA A 106 25.71 -4.55 6.88
N ALA A 107 26.43 -5.43 7.58
CA ALA A 107 27.74 -5.92 7.13
C ALA A 107 27.67 -6.78 5.86
N LEU A 108 26.47 -7.23 5.47
CA LEU A 108 26.18 -7.92 4.22
C LEU A 108 25.54 -6.99 3.18
N ASN A 109 25.74 -5.67 3.29
CA ASN A 109 25.12 -4.65 2.43
C ASN A 109 23.60 -4.77 2.35
N HIS A 110 22.95 -5.17 3.45
CA HIS A 110 21.52 -5.44 3.53
C HIS A 110 21.01 -6.59 2.64
N ASN A 111 21.89 -7.37 2.02
CA ASN A 111 21.52 -8.55 1.24
C ASN A 111 21.58 -9.82 2.11
N HIS A 112 20.42 -10.41 2.42
CA HIS A 112 20.37 -11.60 3.26
C HIS A 112 20.76 -12.87 2.48
N PRO A 113 21.65 -13.72 3.00
CA PRO A 113 22.26 -14.84 2.25
C PRO A 113 21.34 -16.07 2.11
N GLY A 114 20.02 -15.88 2.20
CA GLY A 114 19.05 -16.96 2.12
C GLY A 114 19.18 -18.04 3.20
N ILE A 115 18.83 -19.27 2.82
CA ILE A 115 18.76 -20.47 3.68
C ILE A 115 20.10 -20.84 4.34
N SER A 116 21.23 -20.35 3.80
CA SER A 116 22.56 -20.58 4.38
C SER A 116 22.71 -20.00 5.80
N ALA A 117 21.90 -19.00 6.15
CA ALA A 117 21.84 -18.42 7.50
C ALA A 117 20.71 -19.02 8.37
N SER A 118 20.15 -20.17 7.97
CA SER A 118 19.12 -20.87 8.75
C SER A 118 19.66 -21.37 10.08
N VAL A 119 18.80 -21.32 11.10
CA VAL A 119 19.08 -21.85 12.44
C VAL A 119 17.91 -22.72 12.89
N PRO A 120 18.09 -23.61 13.88
CA PRO A 120 16.97 -24.32 14.48
C PRO A 120 15.91 -23.36 15.03
N ALA A 121 14.63 -23.78 14.97
CA ALA A 121 13.51 -23.03 15.49
C ALA A 121 13.69 -22.74 16.99
N ALA A 122 13.43 -21.49 17.38
CA ALA A 122 13.46 -21.04 18.77
C ALA A 122 12.67 -19.73 18.92
N GLU A 123 12.31 -19.39 20.16
CA GLU A 123 11.51 -18.20 20.48
C GLU A 123 12.14 -16.87 20.03
N ASP A 124 13.47 -16.80 19.98
CA ASP A 124 14.23 -15.58 19.62
C ASP A 124 14.56 -15.47 18.11
N THR A 125 13.95 -16.30 17.27
CA THR A 125 14.19 -16.33 15.82
C THR A 125 13.13 -15.54 15.07
N ALA A 126 13.54 -14.87 13.99
CA ALA A 126 12.59 -14.38 12.98
C ALA A 126 12.36 -15.49 11.95
N ILE A 127 11.23 -15.46 11.25
CA ILE A 127 11.00 -16.32 10.10
C ILE A 127 11.12 -15.48 8.83
N ARG A 128 11.93 -15.95 7.89
CA ARG A 128 12.18 -15.30 6.60
C ARG A 128 11.73 -16.18 5.45
N LEU A 129 11.22 -15.56 4.40
CA LEU A 129 10.94 -16.21 3.13
C LEU A 129 12.21 -16.19 2.27
N GLN A 130 12.61 -17.36 1.79
CA GLN A 130 13.67 -17.48 0.78
C GLN A 130 13.20 -16.92 -0.56
N VAL A 131 14.13 -16.35 -1.32
CA VAL A 131 13.89 -15.82 -2.67
C VAL A 131 14.74 -16.59 -3.68
N PRO A 132 14.28 -16.74 -4.94
CA PRO A 132 15.03 -17.46 -5.96
C PRO A 132 16.14 -16.56 -6.51
N ASP A 133 17.25 -17.17 -6.96
CA ASP A 133 18.29 -16.46 -7.70
C ASP A 133 17.96 -16.42 -9.20
N ARG A 134 16.92 -15.67 -9.53
CA ARG A 134 16.49 -15.40 -10.90
C ARG A 134 15.80 -14.04 -10.98
N GLU A 135 15.73 -13.49 -12.18
CA GLU A 135 14.94 -12.29 -12.41
C GLU A 135 13.45 -12.61 -12.24
N LEU A 136 12.77 -11.78 -11.44
CA LEU A 136 11.33 -11.73 -11.31
C LEU A 136 10.84 -10.42 -11.91
N ASP A 137 9.65 -10.43 -12.49
CA ASP A 137 9.10 -9.25 -13.13
C ASP A 137 7.57 -9.20 -13.08
N TYR A 138 7.02 -8.02 -13.36
CA TYR A 138 5.62 -7.82 -13.66
C TYR A 138 5.38 -6.57 -14.51
N PRO A 139 4.28 -6.53 -15.30
CA PRO A 139 3.81 -5.30 -15.89
C PRO A 139 3.11 -4.45 -14.82
N ASP A 140 3.60 -3.23 -14.58
CA ASP A 140 2.88 -2.22 -13.80
C ASP A 140 2.00 -1.37 -14.73
N GLY A 141 0.77 -1.09 -14.31
CA GLY A 141 -0.18 -0.28 -15.08
C GLY A 141 0.24 1.19 -15.29
N ILE A 142 1.20 1.71 -14.51
CA ILE A 142 1.65 3.10 -14.57
C ILE A 142 3.16 3.19 -14.79
N GLN A 143 3.95 2.43 -14.04
CA GLN A 143 5.42 2.52 -14.02
C GLN A 143 6.11 1.65 -15.08
N GLY A 144 5.33 0.97 -15.93
CA GLY A 144 5.84 0.05 -16.95
C GLY A 144 6.33 -1.28 -16.36
N ARG A 145 7.14 -2.02 -17.11
CA ARG A 145 7.65 -3.32 -16.66
C ARG A 145 8.68 -3.13 -15.55
N ILE A 146 8.43 -3.76 -14.39
CA ILE A 146 9.34 -3.76 -13.25
C ILE A 146 10.01 -5.12 -13.18
N SER A 147 11.34 -5.16 -13.09
CA SER A 147 12.11 -6.38 -12.88
C SER A 147 13.14 -6.23 -11.77
N ASN A 148 13.43 -7.33 -11.07
CA ASN A 148 14.46 -7.41 -10.05
C ASN A 148 14.85 -8.87 -9.79
N ASN A 149 16.14 -9.12 -9.52
CA ASN A 149 16.57 -10.37 -8.88
C ASN A 149 16.64 -10.15 -7.37
N LEU A 150 15.61 -10.60 -6.64
CA LEU A 150 15.51 -10.42 -5.19
C LEU A 150 16.66 -11.09 -4.42
N HIS A 151 17.29 -12.15 -4.94
CA HIS A 151 18.45 -12.76 -4.30
C HIS A 151 19.68 -11.84 -4.32
N GLN A 152 19.81 -11.03 -5.37
CA GLN A 152 20.89 -10.05 -5.51
C GLN A 152 20.54 -8.71 -4.85
N ASP A 153 19.24 -8.41 -4.70
CA ASP A 153 18.71 -7.19 -4.10
C ASP A 153 17.87 -7.44 -2.82
N GLY A 154 18.58 -7.47 -1.69
CA GLY A 154 18.02 -7.58 -0.34
C GLY A 154 17.87 -9.01 0.18
N GLY A 155 17.74 -9.99 -0.70
CA GLY A 155 17.71 -11.42 -0.35
C GLY A 155 16.45 -11.82 0.41
N ALA A 156 16.58 -12.89 1.21
CA ALA A 156 15.47 -13.42 2.00
C ALA A 156 14.93 -12.40 3.03
N PHE A 157 13.63 -12.14 2.97
CA PHE A 157 12.97 -11.09 3.75
C PHE A 157 12.10 -11.65 4.87
N VAL A 158 11.87 -10.84 5.91
CA VAL A 158 11.12 -11.26 7.11
C VAL A 158 9.62 -11.34 6.81
N ILE A 159 9.02 -12.48 7.17
CA ILE A 159 7.56 -12.70 7.15
C ILE A 159 6.96 -12.81 8.56
N ARG A 160 7.79 -13.14 9.57
CA ARG A 160 7.45 -13.01 10.99
C ARG A 160 8.68 -12.51 11.76
N ARG A 161 8.51 -11.42 12.50
CA ARG A 161 9.56 -10.78 13.30
C ARG A 161 9.84 -11.60 14.57
N ARG A 162 10.98 -11.34 15.20
CA ARG A 162 11.37 -11.99 16.48
C ARG A 162 10.45 -11.65 17.64
N ASP A 163 9.83 -10.47 17.60
CA ASP A 163 8.83 -10.03 18.58
C ASP A 163 7.43 -10.61 18.28
N GLY A 164 7.33 -11.55 17.34
CA GLY A 164 6.09 -12.26 17.01
C GLY A 164 5.21 -11.54 15.98
N LEU A 165 5.43 -10.25 15.71
CA LEU A 165 4.63 -9.49 14.75
C LEU A 165 4.85 -9.97 13.30
N PHE A 166 3.79 -10.02 12.51
CA PHE A 166 3.86 -10.44 11.12
C PHE A 166 4.46 -9.35 10.22
N GLY A 167 5.15 -9.77 9.17
CA GLY A 167 5.74 -8.85 8.19
C GLY A 167 4.69 -8.27 7.26
N TYR A 168 4.81 -6.98 6.93
CA TYR A 168 3.93 -6.29 5.98
C TYR A 168 3.76 -7.05 4.65
N GLN A 169 4.85 -7.60 4.11
CA GLN A 169 4.81 -8.33 2.83
C GLN A 169 3.90 -9.56 2.87
N LEU A 170 3.85 -10.26 4.00
CA LEU A 170 2.96 -11.40 4.21
C LEU A 170 1.52 -10.94 4.36
N ALA A 171 1.26 -10.07 5.32
CA ALA A 171 -0.10 -9.67 5.68
C ALA A 171 -0.81 -8.97 4.50
N CYS A 172 -0.14 -8.01 3.86
CA CYS A 172 -0.70 -7.27 2.73
C CYS A 172 -1.04 -8.19 1.54
N ALA A 173 -0.12 -9.06 1.15
CA ALA A 173 -0.33 -9.93 -0.01
C ALA A 173 -1.38 -11.01 0.27
N LEU A 174 -1.32 -11.65 1.44
CA LEU A 174 -2.28 -12.71 1.79
C LEU A 174 -3.70 -12.17 1.90
N ASP A 175 -3.88 -11.00 2.52
CA ASP A 175 -5.21 -10.38 2.61
C ASP A 175 -5.73 -9.94 1.24
N ASP A 176 -4.88 -9.36 0.38
CA ASP A 176 -5.30 -9.01 -0.99
C ASP A 176 -5.78 -10.29 -1.74
N ALA A 177 -5.09 -11.42 -1.59
CA ALA A 177 -5.52 -12.68 -2.21
C ALA A 177 -6.80 -13.28 -1.60
N ASP A 178 -6.93 -13.27 -0.27
CA ASP A 178 -8.11 -13.81 0.43
C ASP A 178 -9.37 -12.95 0.22
N ASP A 179 -9.21 -11.64 0.06
CA ASP A 179 -10.28 -10.71 -0.30
C ASP A 179 -10.64 -10.77 -1.79
N GLY A 180 -9.91 -11.56 -2.59
CA GLY A 180 -10.11 -11.60 -4.04
C GLY A 180 -9.88 -10.26 -4.71
N ILE A 181 -8.95 -9.44 -4.17
CA ILE A 181 -8.53 -8.20 -4.82
C ILE A 181 -7.97 -8.56 -6.19
N THR A 182 -8.46 -7.84 -7.20
CA THR A 182 -8.05 -8.03 -8.60
C THR A 182 -7.07 -6.97 -9.05
N HIS A 183 -7.16 -5.76 -8.50
CA HIS A 183 -6.34 -4.62 -8.87
C HIS A 183 -5.87 -3.88 -7.61
N VAL A 184 -4.57 -3.59 -7.56
CA VAL A 184 -3.93 -2.82 -6.50
C VAL A 184 -3.34 -1.55 -7.10
N LEU A 185 -4.11 -0.46 -6.99
CA LEU A 185 -3.64 0.90 -7.28
C LEU A 185 -3.19 1.58 -5.98
N ARG A 186 -1.88 1.86 -5.86
CA ARG A 186 -1.26 2.42 -4.64
C ARG A 186 -0.06 3.33 -4.96
N GLY A 187 0.50 3.99 -3.94
CA GLY A 187 1.66 4.86 -4.11
C GLY A 187 2.92 4.13 -4.58
N ALA A 188 3.70 4.75 -5.47
CA ALA A 188 4.96 4.24 -6.00
C ALA A 188 6.09 4.06 -4.97
N ASP A 189 5.90 4.52 -3.74
CA ASP A 189 6.77 4.17 -2.62
C ASP A 189 6.70 2.69 -2.23
N LEU A 190 5.64 1.98 -2.65
CA LEU A 190 5.47 0.55 -2.41
C LEU A 190 5.90 -0.33 -3.61
N LEU A 191 6.46 0.28 -4.67
CA LEU A 191 6.85 -0.43 -5.89
C LEU A 191 7.81 -1.59 -5.62
N ASP A 192 8.83 -1.37 -4.79
CA ASP A 192 9.84 -2.37 -4.44
C ASP A 192 9.27 -3.50 -3.55
N SER A 193 8.09 -3.31 -2.97
CA SER A 193 7.40 -4.36 -2.20
C SER A 193 6.71 -5.37 -3.11
N THR A 194 6.28 -4.97 -4.30
CA THR A 194 5.39 -5.77 -5.15
C THR A 194 6.01 -7.10 -5.58
N LEU A 195 7.29 -7.14 -5.98
CA LEU A 195 7.94 -8.39 -6.35
C LEU A 195 8.06 -9.36 -5.16
N ARG A 196 8.28 -8.85 -3.95
CA ARG A 196 8.30 -9.65 -2.73
C ARG A 196 6.92 -10.23 -2.42
N GLN A 197 5.87 -9.43 -2.57
CA GLN A 197 4.48 -9.84 -2.37
C GLN A 197 4.03 -10.88 -3.40
N ARG A 198 4.33 -10.66 -4.69
CA ARG A 198 4.04 -11.61 -5.76
C ARG A 198 4.77 -12.94 -5.57
N TRP A 199 6.06 -12.89 -5.23
CA TRP A 199 6.83 -14.10 -4.92
C TRP A 199 6.23 -14.87 -3.74
N LEU A 200 5.81 -14.16 -2.68
CA LEU A 200 5.14 -14.78 -1.54
C LEU A 200 3.84 -15.48 -1.95
N LEU A 201 3.03 -14.87 -2.80
CA LEU A 201 1.80 -15.48 -3.32
C LEU A 201 2.09 -16.69 -4.22
N GLU A 202 3.14 -16.64 -5.04
CA GLU A 202 3.62 -17.78 -5.84
C GLU A 202 3.98 -18.97 -4.94
N CYS A 203 4.75 -18.76 -3.86
CA CYS A 203 5.08 -19.81 -2.88
C CYS A 203 3.85 -20.41 -2.19
N LEU A 204 2.82 -19.59 -1.96
CA LEU A 204 1.55 -20.02 -1.37
C LEU A 204 0.61 -20.68 -2.38
N GLY A 205 0.88 -20.57 -3.69
CA GLY A 205 -0.01 -21.02 -4.76
C GLY A 205 -1.27 -20.18 -4.89
N ARG A 206 -1.19 -18.88 -4.60
CA ARG A 206 -2.32 -17.93 -4.67
C ARG A 206 -2.17 -16.97 -5.86
N PRO A 207 -3.28 -16.53 -6.47
CA PRO A 207 -3.22 -15.56 -7.55
C PRO A 207 -2.75 -14.20 -7.03
N ALA A 208 -1.94 -13.51 -7.82
CA ALA A 208 -1.58 -12.12 -7.58
C ALA A 208 -2.53 -11.18 -8.35
N PRO A 209 -2.90 -10.03 -7.78
CA PRO A 209 -3.64 -9.00 -8.49
C PRO A 209 -2.77 -8.34 -9.57
N GLU A 210 -3.42 -7.55 -10.42
CA GLU A 210 -2.76 -6.55 -11.24
C GLU A 210 -2.33 -5.37 -10.36
N TYR A 211 -1.21 -4.75 -10.70
CA TYR A 211 -0.61 -3.67 -9.90
C TYR A 211 -0.41 -2.43 -10.75
N ALA A 212 -0.71 -1.28 -10.16
CA ALA A 212 -0.45 0.03 -10.71
C ALA A 212 0.07 0.95 -9.59
N HIS A 213 1.16 1.67 -9.85
CA HIS A 213 1.82 2.49 -8.84
C HIS A 213 1.78 3.98 -9.21
N LEU A 214 0.90 4.74 -8.57
CA LEU A 214 0.73 6.16 -8.82
C LEU A 214 1.90 6.99 -8.23
N PRO A 215 2.30 8.09 -8.88
CA PRO A 215 3.35 8.97 -8.35
C PRO A 215 2.96 9.52 -6.98
N VAL A 216 3.89 9.43 -6.03
CA VAL A 216 3.63 9.89 -4.65
C VAL A 216 3.81 11.40 -4.55
N VAL A 217 2.87 12.06 -3.88
CA VAL A 217 2.97 13.51 -3.64
C VAL A 217 4.13 13.81 -2.68
N SER A 218 5.05 14.68 -3.09
CA SER A 218 6.18 15.16 -2.30
C SER A 218 6.06 16.66 -2.01
N ASP A 219 6.67 17.10 -0.91
CA ASP A 219 6.70 18.50 -0.49
C ASP A 219 7.75 19.36 -1.24
N GLY A 220 8.37 18.81 -2.30
CA GLY A 220 9.43 19.46 -3.06
C GLY A 220 10.83 19.37 -2.44
N ARG A 221 11.01 18.76 -1.26
CA ARG A 221 12.33 18.53 -0.62
C ARG A 221 12.84 17.09 -0.76
N ASN A 222 12.32 16.34 -1.75
CA ASN A 222 12.47 14.88 -1.89
C ASN A 222 12.00 14.08 -0.67
N LEU A 223 11.28 14.72 0.25
CA LEU A 223 10.66 14.06 1.39
C LEU A 223 9.21 13.71 0.99
N LYS A 224 8.89 12.42 1.08
CA LYS A 224 7.53 11.93 0.95
C LYS A 224 6.64 12.69 1.93
N LEU A 225 5.46 13.13 1.48
CA LEU A 225 4.41 13.51 2.43
C LEU A 225 4.02 12.25 3.21
N SER A 226 4.53 12.17 4.42
CA SER A 226 4.34 11.06 5.34
C SER A 226 4.06 11.65 6.72
N LYS A 227 3.36 10.90 7.56
CA LYS A 227 3.11 11.33 8.95
C LYS A 227 4.41 11.63 9.71
N SER A 228 5.48 10.88 9.45
CA SER A 228 6.80 11.11 10.05
C SER A 228 7.49 12.41 9.62
N THR A 229 7.06 13.02 8.51
CA THR A 229 7.60 14.29 7.99
C THR A 229 6.69 15.49 8.28
N GLY A 230 5.64 15.32 9.11
CA GLY A 230 4.79 16.42 9.56
C GLY A 230 3.76 16.90 8.53
N SER A 231 3.31 16.01 7.64
CA SER A 231 2.18 16.33 6.74
C SER A 231 0.92 16.62 7.55
N GLU A 232 0.24 17.72 7.22
CA GLU A 232 -0.99 18.12 7.88
C GLU A 232 -2.10 17.08 7.68
N ALA A 233 -2.88 16.88 8.73
CA ALA A 233 -4.10 16.06 8.65
C ALA A 233 -5.07 16.70 7.65
N LEU A 234 -5.88 15.89 6.96
CA LEU A 234 -6.94 16.41 6.12
C LEU A 234 -7.91 17.25 6.98
N ASP A 235 -8.14 18.48 6.56
CA ASP A 235 -9.14 19.38 7.13
C ASP A 235 -10.49 19.15 6.42
N PRO A 236 -11.51 18.62 7.11
CA PRO A 236 -12.83 18.38 6.53
C PRO A 236 -13.50 19.65 5.97
N THR A 237 -13.18 20.82 6.51
CA THR A 237 -13.75 22.09 6.02
C THR A 237 -13.23 22.48 4.64
N ARG A 238 -12.10 21.87 4.22
CA ARG A 238 -11.45 22.08 2.92
C ARG A 238 -11.71 20.91 1.95
N ALA A 239 -12.72 20.07 2.19
CA ALA A 239 -12.95 18.86 1.40
C ALA A 239 -13.05 19.11 -0.11
N SER A 240 -13.78 20.16 -0.54
CA SER A 240 -13.89 20.52 -1.96
C SER A 240 -12.54 20.88 -2.58
N GLN A 241 -11.80 21.78 -1.93
CA GLN A 241 -10.46 22.20 -2.36
C GLN A 241 -9.49 21.01 -2.43
N LEU A 242 -9.49 20.16 -1.41
CA LEU A 242 -8.61 19.00 -1.33
C LEU A 242 -8.96 17.92 -2.36
N LEU A 243 -10.24 17.70 -2.67
CA LEU A 243 -10.66 16.79 -3.74
C LEU A 243 -10.30 17.33 -5.12
N THR A 244 -10.52 18.62 -5.36
CA THR A 244 -10.11 19.30 -6.60
C THR A 244 -8.60 19.15 -6.83
N ALA A 245 -7.80 19.46 -5.81
CA ALA A 245 -6.34 19.29 -5.86
C ALA A 245 -5.92 17.83 -6.06
N ALA A 246 -6.64 16.88 -5.46
CA ALA A 246 -6.38 15.46 -5.67
C ALA A 246 -6.70 15.06 -7.12
N LEU A 247 -7.81 15.52 -7.70
CA LEU A 247 -8.13 15.29 -9.13
C LEU A 247 -7.02 15.86 -10.05
N HIS A 248 -6.46 17.03 -9.74
CA HIS A 248 -5.29 17.55 -10.46
C HIS A 248 -4.09 16.61 -10.40
N CYS A 249 -3.81 15.95 -9.26
CA CYS A 249 -2.76 14.93 -9.14
C CYS A 249 -3.01 13.67 -9.99
N LEU A 250 -4.25 13.42 -10.42
CA LEU A 250 -4.63 12.34 -11.34
C LEU A 250 -4.55 12.80 -12.82
N GLY A 251 -4.17 14.05 -13.08
CA GLY A 251 -4.16 14.65 -14.42
C GLY A 251 -5.54 15.08 -14.92
N LEU A 252 -6.56 15.07 -14.06
CA LEU A 252 -7.89 15.56 -14.39
C LEU A 252 -7.97 17.07 -14.13
N GLN A 253 -8.80 17.78 -14.88
CA GLN A 253 -8.97 19.24 -14.78
C GLN A 253 -10.46 19.58 -14.60
N PRO A 254 -11.00 19.48 -13.37
CA PRO A 254 -12.38 19.87 -13.09
C PRO A 254 -12.60 21.35 -13.45
N PRO A 255 -13.74 21.69 -14.09
CA PRO A 255 -14.15 23.07 -14.33
C PRO A 255 -14.11 23.94 -13.06
N SER A 256 -13.79 25.23 -13.22
CA SER A 256 -13.60 26.15 -12.10
C SER A 256 -14.85 26.37 -11.25
N ASP A 257 -16.03 26.22 -11.83
CA ASP A 257 -17.32 26.29 -11.14
C ASP A 257 -17.58 25.11 -10.19
N LEU A 258 -16.79 24.02 -10.30
CA LEU A 258 -16.87 22.89 -9.36
C LEU A 258 -15.94 23.03 -8.14
N GLN A 259 -15.07 24.05 -8.09
CA GLN A 259 -14.02 24.15 -7.05
C GLN A 259 -14.56 24.29 -5.62
N ASP A 260 -15.78 24.80 -5.45
CA ASP A 260 -16.46 24.97 -4.16
C ASP A 260 -17.68 24.05 -4.01
N GLU A 261 -17.87 23.12 -4.95
CA GLU A 261 -18.99 22.19 -4.92
C GLU A 261 -18.83 21.10 -3.85
N ARG A 262 -19.94 20.45 -3.51
CA ARG A 262 -19.93 19.39 -2.51
C ARG A 262 -19.13 18.18 -3.03
N PRO A 263 -18.45 17.40 -2.14
CA PRO A 263 -17.71 16.20 -2.52
C PRO A 263 -18.43 15.27 -3.51
N ALA A 264 -19.73 15.04 -3.31
CA ALA A 264 -20.53 14.19 -4.19
C ALA A 264 -20.54 14.68 -5.67
N VAL A 265 -20.54 15.99 -5.91
CA VAL A 265 -20.53 16.56 -7.27
C VAL A 265 -19.15 16.37 -7.92
N LEU A 266 -18.07 16.65 -7.18
CA LEU A 266 -16.70 16.44 -7.63
C LEU A 266 -16.41 14.97 -7.93
N LEU A 267 -16.87 14.05 -7.08
CA LEU A 267 -16.72 12.61 -7.28
C LEU A 267 -17.53 12.09 -8.47
N ALA A 268 -18.74 12.59 -8.68
CA ALA A 268 -19.54 12.26 -9.85
C ALA A 268 -18.86 12.75 -11.15
N TRP A 269 -18.35 13.98 -11.14
CA TRP A 269 -17.57 14.51 -12.25
C TRP A 269 -16.30 13.69 -12.51
N GLY A 270 -15.53 13.39 -11.46
CA GLY A 270 -14.30 12.60 -11.55
C GLY A 270 -14.55 11.18 -12.06
N THR A 271 -15.68 10.55 -11.68
CA THR A 271 -16.05 9.21 -12.17
C THR A 271 -16.37 9.24 -13.67
N ALA A 272 -17.11 10.26 -14.12
CA ALA A 272 -17.47 10.43 -15.52
C ALA A 272 -16.26 10.71 -16.43
N HIS A 273 -15.27 11.44 -15.91
CA HIS A 273 -14.05 11.83 -16.65
C HIS A 273 -12.84 10.95 -16.31
N TYR A 274 -13.02 9.89 -15.54
CA TYR A 274 -11.92 8.98 -15.22
C TYR A 274 -11.21 8.45 -16.49
N PRO A 275 -11.87 8.11 -17.61
CA PRO A 275 -11.17 7.74 -18.85
C PRO A 275 -10.15 8.75 -19.38
N ASP A 276 -10.31 10.04 -19.04
CA ASP A 276 -9.47 11.14 -19.51
C ASP A 276 -8.26 11.39 -18.59
N HIS A 277 -8.13 10.64 -17.48
CA HIS A 277 -7.03 10.81 -16.53
C HIS A 277 -5.66 10.57 -17.18
N GLN A 278 -4.66 11.31 -16.70
CA GLN A 278 -3.28 11.17 -17.16
C GLN A 278 -2.36 11.17 -15.95
N TRP A 279 -1.80 10.00 -15.62
CA TRP A 279 -0.83 9.91 -14.54
C TRP A 279 0.39 10.77 -14.85
N PRO A 280 0.85 11.59 -13.88
CA PRO A 280 2.13 12.26 -14.02
C PRO A 280 3.25 11.25 -14.24
N ALA A 281 4.24 11.61 -15.07
CA ALA A 281 5.37 10.73 -15.31
C ALA A 281 6.24 10.55 -14.05
N GLY A 282 6.79 9.34 -13.88
CA GLY A 282 7.73 9.02 -12.81
C GLY A 282 7.08 8.55 -11.51
N ARG A 283 7.86 8.48 -10.43
CA ARG A 283 7.44 7.92 -9.12
C ARG A 283 7.01 8.98 -8.11
N GLN A 284 7.25 10.25 -8.39
CA GLN A 284 6.93 11.36 -7.51
C GLN A 284 6.29 12.48 -8.30
N GLN A 285 5.41 13.22 -7.63
CA GLN A 285 4.79 14.43 -8.16
C GLN A 285 4.82 15.51 -7.08
N PRO A 286 4.94 16.80 -7.45
CA PRO A 286 4.92 17.86 -6.46
C PRO A 286 3.52 18.01 -5.84
N LEU A 287 3.46 18.53 -4.62
CA LEU A 287 2.21 19.05 -4.06
C LEU A 287 1.59 20.07 -5.04
N PRO A 288 0.27 20.06 -5.30
CA PRO A 288 -0.39 21.07 -6.13
C PRO A 288 -0.16 22.49 -5.61
N ASP A 289 0.06 23.45 -6.51
CA ASP A 289 0.41 24.83 -6.15
C ASP A 289 -0.66 25.51 -5.28
N GLU A 290 -1.93 25.20 -5.52
CA GLU A 290 -3.07 25.66 -4.70
C GLU A 290 -3.02 25.18 -3.23
N LEU A 291 -2.25 24.13 -2.94
CA LEU A 291 -2.00 23.65 -1.57
C LEU A 291 -0.63 24.09 -1.03
N LYS A 292 0.21 24.76 -1.84
CA LYS A 292 1.53 25.25 -1.44
C LYS A 292 1.49 26.58 -0.67
N VAL A 293 0.35 27.25 -0.56
CA VAL A 293 0.18 28.58 0.08
C VAL A 293 -0.15 28.42 1.57
N GLN A 294 0.43 29.12 2.55
CA GLN A 294 1.63 29.96 2.71
C GLN A 294 2.13 29.62 4.13
N ARG A 295 3.36 29.13 4.30
CA ARG A 295 3.98 29.11 5.64
C ARG A 295 4.38 30.52 6.05
#